data_AF-A0A835IPH1-F1
#
_entry.id   AF-A0A835IPH1-F1
#
_cell.length_a   1.000
_cell.length_b   1.000
_cell.length_c   1.000
_cell.angle_alpha   90.00
_cell.angle_beta   90.00
_cell.angle_gamma   90.00
#
_symmetry.space_group_name_H-M   'P 1'
#
loop_
_entity.id
_entity.type
_entity.pdbx_description
1 polymer ?
#
loop_
_entity_poly.entity_id
_entity_poly.type
_entity_poly.pdbx_seq_one_letter_code
_entity_poly.pdbx_strand_id
1 'polypeptide(L)'
;MMANEAWRSTFSGCRVLHELATTSDHKFLILKLLQDRVMIRRPFRFEIMWAQHDGCQEQIRDAFHKELQGSPSFVLCKKLQNCKQNLRWWNKHVFGDVEHKLDCVLQRLSEMQRLIENHNAADDLFRVENELMMEHNDILVQKANHWGQKACLDWFQYGEQNTRFYHNIVSCRRQRNHIHSIKDTNGAILTERR
;
A
#
# COMPACT_ATOMS: atom_id res chain seq x y z
N MET A 1 -3.68 -11.40 -25.95
CA MET A 1 -4.95 -12.02 -25.52
C MET A 1 -5.71 -11.01 -24.69
N MET A 2 -6.92 -10.64 -25.10
CA MET A 2 -7.81 -9.83 -24.27
C MET A 2 -8.72 -10.77 -23.48
N ALA A 3 -8.84 -10.54 -22.18
CA ALA A 3 -9.74 -11.29 -21.30
C ALA A 3 -10.59 -10.29 -20.52
N ASN A 4 -11.91 -10.53 -20.50
CA ASN A 4 -12.86 -9.75 -19.73
C ASN A 4 -12.78 -10.07 -18.23
N GLU A 5 -13.40 -9.25 -17.40
CA GLU A 5 -13.31 -9.33 -15.94
C GLU A 5 -13.84 -10.66 -15.38
N ALA A 6 -14.97 -11.14 -15.92
CA ALA A 6 -15.56 -12.43 -15.54
C ALA A 6 -14.60 -13.61 -15.76
N TRP A 7 -13.88 -13.60 -16.90
CA TRP A 7 -12.89 -14.64 -17.20
C TRP A 7 -11.66 -14.55 -16.28
N ARG A 8 -11.15 -13.34 -15.99
CA ARG A 8 -10.00 -13.14 -15.07
C ARG A 8 -10.32 -13.54 -13.63
N SER A 9 -11.56 -13.33 -13.18
CA SER A 9 -12.04 -13.78 -11.87
C SER A 9 -12.06 -15.31 -11.79
N THR A 10 -12.58 -15.96 -12.84
CA THR A 10 -12.68 -17.43 -12.93
C THR A 10 -11.31 -18.10 -13.00
N PHE A 11 -10.36 -17.50 -13.72
CA PHE A 11 -9.00 -18.05 -13.93
C PHE A 11 -7.91 -17.18 -13.31
N SER A 12 -8.06 -16.84 -12.03
CA SER A 12 -7.21 -15.88 -11.30
C SER A 12 -5.70 -16.23 -11.20
N GLY A 13 -5.30 -17.47 -11.44
CA GLY A 13 -3.90 -17.92 -11.49
C GLY A 13 -3.31 -18.08 -12.90
N CYS A 14 -4.07 -17.71 -13.93
CA CYS A 14 -3.68 -17.91 -15.32
C CYS A 14 -2.47 -17.05 -15.72
N ARG A 15 -1.51 -17.65 -16.45
CA ARG A 15 -0.36 -16.95 -17.04
C ARG A 15 -0.24 -17.25 -18.53
N VAL A 16 0.09 -16.23 -19.32
CA VAL A 16 0.41 -16.38 -20.75
C VAL A 16 1.93 -16.42 -20.90
N LEU A 17 2.43 -17.47 -21.55
CA LEU A 17 3.84 -17.61 -21.92
C LEU A 17 3.99 -17.46 -23.43
N HIS A 18 5.10 -16.85 -23.84
CA HIS A 18 5.48 -16.76 -25.25
C HIS A 18 6.70 -17.66 -25.42
N GLU A 19 6.54 -18.76 -26.16
CA GLU A 19 7.66 -19.63 -26.52
C GLU A 19 8.44 -19.02 -27.70
N LEU A 20 9.76 -19.22 -27.70
CA LEU A 20 10.63 -18.77 -28.77
C LEU A 20 10.44 -19.67 -29.98
N ALA A 21 9.96 -19.10 -31.08
CA ALA A 21 10.01 -19.74 -32.38
C ALA A 21 11.33 -19.34 -33.07
N THR A 22 12.19 -20.32 -33.37
CA THR A 22 13.49 -20.10 -34.04
C THR A 22 13.37 -20.06 -35.56
N THR A 23 12.27 -20.53 -36.13
CA THR A 23 12.05 -20.66 -37.58
C THR A 23 10.72 -20.07 -38.07
N SER A 24 9.93 -19.48 -37.18
CA SER A 24 8.64 -18.86 -37.48
C SER A 24 8.56 -17.50 -36.79
N ASP A 25 8.03 -16.50 -37.50
CA ASP A 25 7.71 -15.18 -36.97
C ASP A 25 6.44 -15.19 -36.10
N HIS A 26 5.67 -16.29 -36.13
CA HIS A 26 4.54 -16.51 -35.25
C HIS A 26 4.99 -17.04 -33.87
N LYS A 27 4.84 -16.21 -32.83
CA LYS A 27 5.05 -16.61 -31.43
C LYS A 27 3.81 -17.33 -30.89
N PHE A 28 3.98 -18.60 -30.50
CA PHE A 28 2.91 -19.34 -29.83
C PHE A 28 2.61 -18.75 -28.45
N LEU A 29 1.32 -18.53 -28.17
CA LEU A 29 0.82 -18.15 -26.86
C LEU A 29 0.37 -19.41 -26.11
N ILE A 30 1.09 -19.78 -25.05
CA ILE A 30 0.68 -20.87 -24.17
C ILE A 30 -0.02 -20.29 -22.95
N LEU A 31 -1.27 -20.71 -22.75
CA LEU A 31 -2.06 -20.34 -21.58
C LEU A 31 -1.88 -21.41 -20.49
N LYS A 32 -1.17 -21.09 -19.41
CA LYS A 32 -1.04 -21.96 -18.24
C LYS A 32 -2.06 -21.56 -17.19
N LEU A 33 -3.02 -22.44 -16.93
CA LEU A 33 -3.99 -22.31 -15.84
C LEU A 33 -3.36 -22.88 -14.56
N LEU A 34 -2.59 -22.05 -13.83
CA LEU A 34 -2.05 -22.46 -12.54
C LEU A 34 -3.16 -22.35 -11.49
N GLN A 35 -3.54 -23.46 -10.88
CA GLN A 35 -4.56 -23.50 -9.83
C GLN A 35 -3.97 -23.30 -8.42
N ASP A 36 -2.64 -23.36 -8.31
CA ASP A 36 -1.97 -23.21 -7.02
C ASP A 36 -1.90 -21.75 -6.59
N ARG A 37 -2.71 -21.43 -5.58
CA ARG A 37 -2.55 -20.21 -4.78
C ARG A 37 -1.25 -20.34 -3.98
N VAL A 38 -0.12 -20.07 -4.62
CA VAL A 38 1.15 -19.93 -3.91
C VAL A 38 0.97 -18.79 -2.92
N MET A 39 1.04 -19.10 -1.63
CA MET A 39 0.94 -18.11 -0.56
C MET A 39 2.25 -17.30 -0.54
N ILE A 40 2.34 -16.32 -1.44
CA ILE A 40 3.49 -15.43 -1.52
C ILE A 40 3.45 -14.53 -0.28
N ARG A 41 4.49 -14.62 0.56
CA ARG A 41 4.68 -13.66 1.66
C ARG A 41 4.78 -12.26 1.07
N ARG A 42 3.74 -11.47 1.25
CA ARG A 42 3.73 -10.09 0.75
C ARG A 42 4.68 -9.23 1.59
N PRO A 43 5.52 -8.40 0.96
CA PRO A 43 6.34 -7.45 1.69
C PRO A 43 5.42 -6.50 2.45
N PHE A 44 5.90 -6.03 3.61
CA PHE A 44 5.22 -4.97 4.32
C PHE A 44 5.24 -3.70 3.48
N ARG A 45 4.08 -3.07 3.35
CA ARG A 45 3.92 -1.75 2.74
C ARG A 45 3.21 -0.87 3.74
N PHE A 46 3.67 0.37 3.83
CA PHE A 46 2.98 1.39 4.60
C PHE A 46 1.70 1.78 3.87
N GLU A 47 0.55 1.80 4.53
CA GLU A 47 -0.72 2.14 3.89
C GLU A 47 -1.00 3.64 4.02
N ILE A 48 -1.44 4.29 2.93
CA ILE A 48 -1.65 5.75 2.89
C ILE A 48 -2.70 6.18 3.91
N MET A 49 -3.74 5.37 4.10
CA MET A 49 -4.80 5.63 5.09
C MET A 49 -4.27 5.78 6.52
N TRP A 50 -3.12 5.15 6.84
CA TRP A 50 -2.47 5.33 8.13
C TRP A 50 -2.01 6.76 8.31
N ALA A 51 -1.40 7.38 7.30
CA ALA A 51 -0.88 8.75 7.41
C ALA A 51 -1.99 9.81 7.61
N GLN A 52 -3.23 9.49 7.25
CA GLN A 52 -4.38 10.40 7.42
C GLN A 52 -5.03 10.29 8.80
N HIS A 53 -4.72 9.23 9.56
CA HIS A 53 -5.28 9.03 10.89
C HIS A 53 -4.37 9.65 11.95
N ASP A 54 -4.96 10.44 12.85
CA ASP A 54 -4.24 11.25 13.86
C ASP A 54 -3.25 10.46 14.73
N GLY A 55 -3.62 9.24 15.14
CA GLY A 55 -2.75 8.35 15.94
C GLY A 55 -1.49 7.84 15.24
N CYS A 56 -1.33 8.00 13.92
CA CYS A 56 -0.21 7.41 13.19
C CYS A 56 1.16 7.93 13.63
N GLN A 57 1.26 9.25 13.82
CA GLN A 57 2.50 9.88 14.26
C GLN A 57 2.91 9.37 15.64
N GLU A 58 1.94 9.16 16.53
CA GLU A 58 2.18 8.58 17.86
C GLU A 58 2.68 7.14 17.76
N GLN A 59 2.05 6.30 16.92
CA GLN A 59 2.51 4.92 16.73
C GLN A 59 3.98 4.84 16.26
N ILE A 60 4.38 5.76 15.37
CA ILE A 60 5.77 5.85 14.89
C ILE A 60 6.67 6.38 15.99
N ARG A 61 6.28 7.46 16.69
CA ARG A 61 7.05 8.07 17.78
C ARG A 61 7.35 7.06 18.89
N ASP A 62 6.35 6.29 19.29
CA ASP A 62 6.47 5.29 20.36
C ASP A 62 7.39 4.14 19.95
N ALA A 63 7.35 3.73 18.69
CA ALA A 63 8.26 2.75 18.15
C ALA A 63 9.72 3.24 18.14
N PHE A 64 9.93 4.54 17.92
CA PHE A 64 11.26 5.16 17.84
C PHE A 64 11.82 5.63 19.18
N HIS A 65 10.98 5.85 20.20
CA HIS A 65 11.41 6.22 21.56
C HIS A 65 12.02 5.07 22.34
N LYS A 66 11.82 3.82 21.93
CA LYS A 66 12.46 2.67 22.58
C LYS A 66 13.98 2.80 22.52
N GLU A 67 14.60 2.90 23.70
CA GLU A 67 16.05 2.89 23.84
C GLU A 67 16.60 1.51 23.49
N LEU A 68 17.62 1.49 22.63
CA LEU A 68 18.24 0.28 22.13
C LEU A 68 19.75 0.49 22.13
N GLN A 69 20.50 -0.50 22.58
CA GLN A 69 21.96 -0.49 22.56
C GLN A 69 22.49 -1.27 21.35
N GLY A 70 23.62 -0.82 20.80
CA GLY A 70 24.30 -1.46 19.67
C GLY A 70 24.85 -0.45 18.67
N SER A 71 25.29 -0.93 17.51
CA SER A 71 25.77 -0.04 16.44
C SER A 71 24.62 0.83 15.90
N PRO A 72 24.92 2.03 15.36
CA PRO A 72 23.88 2.90 14.79
C PRO A 72 23.00 2.21 13.74
N SER A 73 23.60 1.36 12.89
CA SER A 73 22.87 0.59 11.88
C SER A 73 21.96 -0.46 12.50
N PHE A 74 22.41 -1.14 13.56
CA PHE A 74 21.58 -2.10 14.29
C PHE A 74 20.38 -1.42 14.95
N VAL A 75 20.61 -0.29 15.64
CA VAL A 75 19.57 0.50 16.30
C VAL A 75 18.51 0.95 15.29
N LEU A 76 18.93 1.51 14.14
CA LEU A 76 18.01 1.93 13.10
C LEU A 76 17.16 0.77 12.56
N CYS A 77 17.80 -0.36 12.21
CA CYS A 77 17.09 -1.56 11.75
C CYS A 77 16.07 -2.05 12.77
N LYS A 78 16.42 -2.06 14.07
CA LYS A 78 15.51 -2.48 15.14
C LYS A 78 14.35 -1.51 15.35
N LYS A 79 14.58 -0.19 15.31
CA LYS A 79 13.49 0.81 15.38
C LYS A 79 12.51 0.65 14.21
N LEU A 80 13.00 0.43 12.99
CA LEU A 80 12.16 0.15 11.82
C LEU A 80 11.37 -1.16 11.97
N GLN A 81 11.98 -2.21 12.51
CA GLN A 81 11.29 -3.48 12.81
C GLN A 81 10.17 -3.28 13.84
N ASN A 82 10.43 -2.53 14.91
CA ASN A 82 9.44 -2.20 15.94
C ASN A 82 8.29 -1.39 15.35
N CYS A 83 8.61 -0.36 14.56
CA CYS A 83 7.60 0.47 13.88
C CYS A 83 6.70 -0.38 12.98
N LYS A 84 7.28 -1.27 12.17
CA LYS A 84 6.52 -2.23 11.36
C LYS A 84 5.59 -3.12 12.20
N GLN A 85 6.03 -3.59 13.36
CA GLN A 85 5.21 -4.45 14.23
C GLN A 85 4.06 -3.66 14.87
N ASN A 86 4.36 -2.47 15.41
CA ASN A 86 3.37 -1.56 15.97
C ASN A 86 2.30 -1.20 14.93
N LEU A 87 2.70 -0.77 13.73
CA LEU A 87 1.77 -0.43 12.65
C LEU A 87 0.92 -1.63 12.20
N ARG A 88 1.48 -2.85 12.17
CA ARG A 88 0.69 -4.06 11.87
C ARG A 88 -0.36 -4.35 12.93
N TRP A 89 0.03 -4.24 14.19
CA TRP A 89 -0.89 -4.41 15.30
C TRP A 89 -1.98 -3.34 15.26
N TRP A 90 -1.59 -2.08 15.11
CA TRP A 90 -2.50 -0.93 15.04
C TRP A 90 -3.46 -1.05 13.86
N ASN A 91 -2.97 -1.43 12.68
CA ASN A 91 -3.82 -1.69 11.52
C ASN A 91 -4.89 -2.75 11.83
N LYS A 92 -4.53 -3.83 12.51
CA LYS A 92 -5.49 -4.89 12.86
C LYS A 92 -6.56 -4.43 13.87
N HIS A 93 -6.19 -3.59 14.83
CA HIS A 93 -7.09 -3.23 15.96
C HIS A 93 -7.88 -1.95 15.70
N VAL A 94 -7.28 -0.97 15.02
CA VAL A 94 -7.91 0.33 14.76
C VAL A 94 -8.60 0.36 13.41
N PHE A 95 -7.99 -0.17 12.35
CA PHE A 95 -8.62 -0.21 11.03
C PHE A 95 -9.45 -1.49 10.88
N GLY A 96 -8.85 -2.65 11.18
CA GLY A 96 -9.54 -3.95 11.22
C GLY A 96 -10.11 -4.34 9.86
N ASP A 97 -11.29 -4.95 9.90
CA ASP A 97 -12.06 -5.24 8.69
C ASP A 97 -12.89 -4.00 8.29
N VAL A 98 -12.34 -3.24 7.35
CA VAL A 98 -12.94 -2.00 6.84
C VAL A 98 -14.28 -2.27 6.12
N GLU A 99 -14.45 -3.44 5.50
CA GLU A 99 -15.71 -3.80 4.84
C GLU A 99 -16.80 -4.10 5.86
N HIS A 100 -16.47 -4.90 6.88
CA HIS A 100 -17.41 -5.17 7.97
C HIS A 100 -17.82 -3.90 8.72
N LYS A 101 -16.88 -2.97 8.96
CA LYS A 101 -17.21 -1.67 9.56
C LYS A 101 -18.15 -0.84 8.71
N LEU A 102 -17.93 -0.81 7.39
CA LEU A 102 -18.80 -0.09 6.47
C LEU A 102 -20.23 -0.64 6.54
N ASP A 103 -20.39 -1.96 6.53
CA ASP A 103 -21.69 -2.62 6.63
C ASP A 103 -22.39 -2.28 7.96
N CYS A 104 -21.66 -2.32 9.07
CA CYS A 104 -22.19 -1.95 10.39
C CYS A 104 -22.65 -0.48 10.45
N VAL A 105 -21.89 0.46 9.89
CA VAL A 105 -22.27 1.88 9.86
C VAL A 105 -23.49 2.09 8.97
N LEU A 106 -23.57 1.43 7.81
CA LEU A 106 -24.74 1.49 6.93
C LEU A 106 -26.01 0.95 7.61
N GLN A 107 -25.91 -0.15 8.35
CA GLN A 107 -27.04 -0.67 9.13
C GLN A 107 -27.50 0.32 10.20
N ARG A 108 -26.57 0.95 10.92
CA ARG A 108 -26.86 1.97 11.94
C ARG A 108 -27.51 3.21 11.32
N LEU A 109 -27.03 3.66 10.16
CA LEU A 109 -27.63 4.77 9.41
C LEU A 109 -29.06 4.44 8.97
N SER A 110 -29.28 3.25 8.41
CA SER A 110 -30.62 2.82 7.99
C SER A 110 -31.60 2.79 9.17
N GLU A 111 -31.18 2.29 10.33
CA GLU A 111 -32.03 2.28 11.52
C GLU A 111 -32.28 3.69 12.05
N MET A 112 -31.26 4.56 12.05
CA MET A 112 -31.40 5.95 12.47
C MET A 112 -32.39 6.72 11.59
N GLN A 113 -32.30 6.56 10.27
CA GLN A 113 -33.23 7.17 9.31
C GLN A 113 -34.66 6.69 9.53
N ARG A 114 -34.83 5.39 9.78
CA ARG A 114 -36.14 4.81 10.14
C ARG A 114 -36.70 5.41 11.44
N LEU A 115 -35.87 5.69 12.43
CA LEU A 115 -36.31 6.32 13.70
C LEU A 115 -36.72 7.78 13.49
N ILE A 116 -35.97 8.54 12.69
CA ILE A 116 -36.27 9.93 12.33
C ILE A 116 -37.61 10.02 11.58
N GLU A 117 -37.89 9.10 10.66
CA GLU A 117 -39.15 9.05 9.91
C GLU A 117 -40.36 8.74 10.81
N ASN A 118 -40.18 7.93 11.86
CA ASN A 118 -41.26 7.45 12.73
C ASN A 118 -41.51 8.32 13.97
N HIS A 119 -40.53 9.12 14.39
CA HIS A 119 -40.64 10.02 15.53
C HIS A 119 -40.34 11.43 15.04
N ASN A 120 -41.36 12.31 14.99
CA ASN A 120 -41.20 13.73 14.67
C ASN A 120 -39.96 14.28 15.37
N ALA A 121 -38.95 14.57 14.56
CA ALA A 121 -37.54 14.45 14.91
C ALA A 121 -37.11 15.25 16.15
N ALA A 122 -36.36 14.59 17.03
CA ALA A 122 -35.60 15.25 18.08
C ALA A 122 -34.22 15.66 17.54
N ASP A 123 -33.75 16.87 17.88
CA ASP A 123 -32.45 17.40 17.44
C ASP A 123 -31.28 16.46 17.72
N ASP A 124 -31.36 15.67 18.79
CA ASP A 124 -30.35 14.67 19.15
C ASP A 124 -30.23 13.53 18.10
N LEU A 125 -31.31 13.16 17.41
CA LEU A 125 -31.28 12.11 16.38
C LEU A 125 -30.51 12.57 15.14
N PHE A 126 -30.74 13.81 14.71
CA PHE A 126 -29.99 14.40 13.58
C PHE A 126 -28.51 14.59 13.91
N ARG A 127 -28.16 14.88 15.18
CA ARG A 127 -26.75 14.92 15.59
C ARG A 127 -26.08 13.55 15.39
N VAL A 128 -26.73 12.48 15.88
CA VAL A 128 -26.19 11.11 15.75
C VAL A 128 -26.14 10.65 14.29
N GLU A 129 -27.13 11.00 13.47
CA GLU A 129 -27.10 10.73 12.02
C GLU A 129 -25.89 11.39 11.35
N ASN A 130 -25.64 12.67 11.66
CA ASN A 130 -24.47 13.37 11.12
C ASN A 130 -23.14 12.72 11.55
N GLU A 131 -23.02 12.31 12.81
CA GLU A 131 -21.83 11.59 13.29
C GLU A 131 -21.62 10.27 12.53
N LEU A 132 -22.69 9.49 12.31
CA LEU A 132 -22.63 8.26 11.52
C LEU A 132 -22.28 8.52 10.05
N MET A 133 -22.79 9.60 9.46
CA MET A 133 -22.43 10.00 8.09
C MET A 133 -20.96 10.39 7.97
N MET A 134 -20.42 11.10 8.97
CA MET A 134 -18.99 11.42 9.02
C MET A 134 -18.14 10.16 9.14
N GLU A 135 -18.53 9.23 10.03
CA GLU A 135 -17.87 7.92 10.18
C GLU A 135 -17.89 7.14 8.86
N HIS A 136 -19.04 7.08 8.19
CA HIS A 136 -19.18 6.44 6.88
C HIS A 136 -18.23 7.03 5.83
N ASN A 137 -18.19 8.36 5.73
CA ASN A 137 -17.33 9.05 4.76
C ASN A 137 -15.85 8.80 5.03
N ASP A 138 -15.43 8.78 6.30
CA ASP A 138 -14.04 8.46 6.67
C ASP A 138 -13.67 7.03 6.23
N ILE A 139 -14.54 6.04 6.49
CA ILE A 139 -14.34 4.66 6.05
C ILE A 139 -14.23 4.57 4.52
N LEU A 140 -15.05 5.31 3.77
CA LEU A 140 -14.97 5.35 2.31
C LEU A 140 -13.63 5.93 1.82
N VAL A 141 -13.15 7.00 2.44
CA VAL A 141 -11.84 7.60 2.13
C VAL A 141 -10.72 6.59 2.40
N GLN A 142 -10.74 5.91 3.55
CA GLN A 142 -9.76 4.86 3.87
C GLN A 142 -9.77 3.74 2.82
N LYS A 143 -10.96 3.26 2.43
CA LYS A 143 -11.12 2.23 1.40
C LYS A 143 -10.60 2.69 0.04
N ALA A 144 -10.92 3.92 -0.36
CA ALA A 144 -10.44 4.51 -1.61
C ALA A 144 -8.91 4.60 -1.64
N ASN A 145 -8.27 5.08 -0.56
CA ASN A 145 -6.81 5.13 -0.45
C ASN A 145 -6.18 3.74 -0.52
N HIS A 146 -6.76 2.75 0.17
CA HIS A 146 -6.26 1.38 0.19
C HIS A 146 -6.25 0.75 -1.21
N TRP A 147 -7.37 0.87 -1.93
CA TRP A 147 -7.50 0.32 -3.28
C TRP A 147 -6.71 1.14 -4.31
N GLY A 148 -6.68 2.46 -4.18
CA GLY A 148 -5.89 3.34 -5.04
C GLY A 148 -4.40 3.05 -4.93
N GLN A 149 -3.90 2.85 -3.71
CA GLN A 149 -2.52 2.45 -3.48
C GLN A 149 -2.21 1.06 -4.07
N LYS A 150 -3.11 0.09 -3.91
CA LYS A 150 -2.96 -1.26 -4.48
C LYS A 150 -2.99 -1.27 -6.00
N ALA A 151 -3.81 -0.43 -6.60
CA ALA A 151 -3.89 -0.22 -8.03
C ALA A 151 -2.75 0.68 -8.56
N CYS A 152 -1.87 1.19 -7.68
CA CYS A 152 -0.82 2.14 -8.02
C CYS A 152 -1.33 3.40 -8.75
N LEU A 153 -2.53 3.90 -8.40
CA LEU A 153 -3.16 5.05 -9.07
C LEU A 153 -2.31 6.31 -8.99
N ASP A 154 -1.62 6.57 -7.87
CA ASP A 154 -0.70 7.71 -7.77
C ASP A 154 0.46 7.58 -8.78
N TRP A 155 0.97 6.36 -8.99
CA TRP A 155 2.01 6.13 -9.99
C TRP A 155 1.46 6.25 -11.41
N PHE A 156 0.18 5.97 -11.63
CA PHE A 156 -0.49 6.23 -12.90
C PHE A 156 -0.65 7.73 -13.14
N GLN A 157 -1.22 8.47 -12.18
CA GLN A 157 -1.50 9.90 -12.29
C GLN A 157 -0.22 10.75 -12.38
N TYR A 158 0.82 10.43 -11.60
CA TYR A 158 2.08 11.19 -11.58
C TYR A 158 3.17 10.57 -12.48
N GLY A 159 3.12 9.26 -12.74
CA GLY A 159 4.12 8.56 -13.54
C GLY A 159 3.91 8.66 -15.05
N GLU A 160 2.67 8.82 -15.54
CA GLU A 160 2.43 9.16 -16.94
C GLU A 160 3.01 10.55 -17.30
N GLN A 161 3.14 11.43 -16.32
CA GLN A 161 3.64 12.79 -16.55
C GLN A 161 5.17 12.91 -16.66
N ASN A 162 5.93 11.80 -16.59
CA ASN A 162 7.42 11.79 -16.62
C ASN A 162 8.02 12.98 -15.85
N THR A 163 7.48 13.22 -14.64
CA THR A 163 7.64 14.52 -13.99
C THR A 163 9.09 14.74 -13.55
N ARG A 164 9.49 16.02 -13.49
CA ARG A 164 10.78 16.47 -12.94
C ARG A 164 11.07 15.85 -11.56
N PHE A 165 10.03 15.54 -10.78
CA PHE A 165 10.12 14.85 -9.49
C PHE A 165 10.81 13.47 -9.60
N TYR A 166 10.41 12.62 -10.54
CA TYR A 166 11.02 11.30 -10.71
C TYR A 166 12.42 11.39 -11.33
N HIS A 167 12.64 12.31 -12.27
CA HIS A 167 13.98 12.60 -12.77
C HIS A 167 14.93 13.04 -11.65
N ASN A 168 14.44 13.84 -10.70
CA ASN A 168 15.21 14.24 -9.52
C ASN A 168 15.50 13.05 -8.60
N ILE A 169 14.52 12.18 -8.31
CA ILE A 169 14.74 10.97 -7.48
C ILE A 169 15.76 10.03 -8.14
N VAL A 170 15.64 9.79 -9.45
CA VAL A 170 16.58 8.96 -10.21
C VAL A 170 17.97 9.60 -10.24
N SER A 171 18.05 10.92 -10.43
CA SER A 171 19.32 11.66 -10.41
C SER A 171 20.00 11.56 -9.04
N CYS A 172 19.27 11.77 -7.95
CA CYS A 172 19.79 11.61 -6.58
C CYS A 172 20.25 10.18 -6.30
N ARG A 173 19.54 9.16 -6.81
CA ARG A 173 19.95 7.75 -6.69
C ARG A 173 21.22 7.46 -7.49
N ARG A 174 21.33 7.98 -8.72
CA ARG A 174 22.54 7.85 -9.55
C ARG A 174 23.74 8.50 -8.86
N GLN A 175 23.57 9.70 -8.32
CA GLN A 175 24.64 10.40 -7.60
C GLN A 175 25.07 9.65 -6.34
N ARG A 176 24.11 9.16 -5.54
CA ARG A 176 24.42 8.42 -4.31
C ARG A 176 25.09 7.06 -4.59
N ASN A 177 24.77 6.42 -5.71
CA ASN A 177 25.33 5.13 -6.09
C ASN A 177 26.56 5.25 -7.00
N HIS A 178 27.01 6.47 -7.30
CA HIS A 178 28.20 6.68 -8.12
C HIS A 178 29.45 6.36 -7.29
N ILE A 179 30.17 5.32 -7.70
CA ILE A 179 31.41 4.90 -7.05
C ILE A 179 32.53 5.78 -7.61
N HIS A 180 32.95 6.79 -6.84
CA HIS A 180 34.00 7.73 -7.27
C HIS A 180 35.40 7.09 -7.37
N SER A 181 35.69 6.14 -6.48
CA SER A 181 36.96 5.43 -6.48
C SER A 181 36.85 4.14 -5.68
N ILE A 182 37.66 3.16 -6.03
CA ILE A 182 37.77 1.88 -5.32
C ILE A 182 39.19 1.82 -4.73
N LYS A 183 39.30 1.54 -3.43
CA LYS A 183 40.59 1.40 -2.76
C LYS A 183 40.93 -0.08 -2.60
N ASP A 184 42.09 -0.48 -3.11
CA ASP A 184 42.60 -1.85 -3.00
C ASP A 184 43.19 -2.12 -1.60
N THR A 185 43.40 -3.40 -1.26
CA THR A 185 43.98 -3.85 0.02
C THR A 185 45.38 -3.29 0.28
N ASN A 186 46.09 -2.92 -0.79
CA ASN A 186 47.41 -2.29 -0.72
C ASN A 186 47.36 -0.76 -0.59
N GLY A 187 46.16 -0.17 -0.46
CA GLY A 187 45.97 1.25 -0.28
C GLY A 187 45.95 2.10 -1.55
N ALA A 188 46.15 1.49 -2.72
CA ALA A 188 46.06 2.15 -4.02
C ALA A 188 44.60 2.51 -4.36
N ILE A 189 44.37 3.73 -4.83
CA ILE A 189 43.05 4.24 -5.21
C ILE A 189 42.90 4.12 -6.73
N LEU A 190 41.95 3.31 -7.17
CA LEU A 190 41.54 3.17 -8.56
C LEU A 190 40.38 4.13 -8.82
N THR A 191 40.63 5.19 -9.59
CA THR A 191 39.60 6.07 -10.13
C THR A 191 39.33 5.65 -11.58
N GLU A 192 38.06 5.54 -11.97
CA GLU A 192 37.69 5.24 -13.36
C GLU A 192 38.31 6.29 -14.31
N ARG A 193 39.10 5.82 -15.29
CA ARG A 193 39.45 6.61 -16.47
C ARG A 193 38.64 6.06 -17.65
N ARG A 194 37.64 6.86 -18.04
CA ARG A 194 36.62 6.71 -19.10
C ARG A 194 35.31 6.05 -18.69
#